data_AF-A0A485KDV5-F1
#
_entry.id   AF-A0A485KDV5-F1
#
_cell.length_a   1.000
_cell.length_b   1.000
_cell.length_c   1.000
_cell.angle_alpha   90.00
_cell.angle_beta   90.00
_cell.angle_gamma   90.00
#
_symmetry.space_group_name_H-M   'P 1'
#
loop_
_entity.id
_entity.type
_entity.pdbx_description
1 polymer ?
#
loop_
_entity_poly.entity_id
_entity_poly.type
_entity_poly.pdbx_seq_one_letter_code
_entity_poly.pdbx_strand_id
1 'polypeptide(L)'
;MSKGKSDNLEACTPRANEGEVEFFQEAQPADTPRGILDGNFTIWWLVGSVFVLWFTIYKGMGVLFGLLPPPSGNPVGPIFAIHLTTASLFTWICIFNVFHSPSHGRYYRSVHIVLGRMAMIAGLLSFVCGVLAAWWERYNNNLPFSIGNTFGGVMQVGGQLLGWYQIRRKDVKGHKISMILTFYYGCLIPMWTRFPMVVLGYREAEIKPWVNPMLVASGLIFGQLGLRAALANRWI
;
A
#
# COMPACT_ATOMS: atom_id res chain seq x y z
N MET A 1 -70.29 26.48 35.62
CA MET A 1 -69.76 25.49 34.65
C MET A 1 -68.44 26.02 34.11
N SER A 2 -67.33 25.49 34.62
CA SER A 2 -65.97 25.86 34.24
C SER A 2 -65.53 25.01 33.04
N LYS A 3 -65.06 25.64 31.95
CA LYS A 3 -64.46 24.96 30.80
C LYS A 3 -62.94 25.02 30.95
N GLY A 4 -62.35 23.86 31.26
CA GLY A 4 -60.90 23.65 31.27
C GLY A 4 -60.33 23.65 29.86
N LYS A 5 -59.22 24.36 29.69
CA LYS A 5 -58.41 24.45 28.47
C LYS A 5 -57.32 23.36 28.59
N SER A 6 -57.30 22.39 27.68
CA SER A 6 -56.24 21.38 27.63
C SER A 6 -55.10 21.90 26.75
N ASP A 7 -53.94 22.12 27.35
CA ASP A 7 -52.72 22.47 26.65
C ASP A 7 -52.11 21.20 26.05
N ASN A 8 -52.04 21.16 24.71
CA ASN A 8 -51.35 20.12 23.96
C ASN A 8 -49.84 20.38 24.03
N LEU A 9 -49.13 19.56 24.78
CA LEU A 9 -47.67 19.44 24.74
C LEU A 9 -47.26 18.72 23.45
N GLU A 10 -46.90 19.49 22.42
CA GLU A 10 -46.14 18.97 21.28
C GLU A 10 -44.75 18.56 21.76
N ALA A 11 -44.51 17.25 21.78
CA ALA A 11 -43.20 16.68 22.04
C ALA A 11 -42.23 17.09 20.92
N CYS A 12 -41.24 17.91 21.28
CA CYS A 12 -40.11 18.25 20.42
C CYS A 12 -39.27 16.99 20.19
N THR A 13 -39.54 16.26 19.11
CA THR A 13 -38.66 15.18 18.65
C THR A 13 -37.32 15.79 18.20
N PRO A 14 -36.17 15.29 18.69
CA PRO A 14 -34.86 15.76 18.24
C PRO A 14 -34.73 15.50 16.73
N ARG A 15 -34.53 16.57 15.96
CA ARG A 15 -34.16 16.47 14.54
C ARG A 15 -32.88 15.65 14.45
N ALA A 16 -33.00 14.45 13.88
CA ALA A 16 -31.84 13.70 13.43
C ALA A 16 -31.00 14.61 12.52
N ASN A 17 -29.72 14.74 12.84
CA ASN A 17 -28.76 15.57 12.10
C ASN A 17 -28.82 15.26 10.59
N GLU A 18 -29.47 16.12 9.83
CA GLU A 18 -29.55 16.06 8.35
C GLU A 18 -28.16 16.15 7.68
N GLY A 19 -27.11 16.46 8.44
CA GLY A 19 -25.72 16.52 7.97
C GLY A 19 -25.00 15.17 7.81
N GLU A 20 -25.54 14.04 8.31
CA GLU A 20 -24.90 12.72 8.12
C GLU A 20 -25.37 11.98 6.87
N VAL A 21 -26.49 12.39 6.25
CA VAL A 21 -27.07 11.67 5.11
C VAL A 21 -26.43 12.08 3.77
N GLU A 22 -25.86 13.29 3.66
CA GLU A 22 -25.17 13.73 2.43
C GLU A 22 -23.79 13.09 2.20
N PHE A 23 -23.23 12.36 3.17
CA PHE A 23 -21.99 11.61 2.95
C PHE A 23 -22.19 10.39 2.01
N PHE A 24 -23.44 10.02 1.74
CA PHE A 24 -23.84 8.90 0.89
C PHE A 24 -24.61 9.33 -0.35
N GLN A 25 -24.41 10.54 -0.88
CA GLN A 25 -24.93 10.81 -2.22
C GLN A 25 -24.24 9.86 -3.21
N GLU A 26 -25.01 8.86 -3.64
CA GLU A 26 -24.57 7.72 -4.39
C GLU A 26 -24.14 8.22 -5.78
N ALA A 27 -22.83 8.14 -6.06
CA ALA A 27 -22.35 8.37 -7.41
C ALA A 27 -23.12 7.41 -8.33
N GLN A 28 -23.99 7.96 -9.18
CA GLN A 28 -24.75 7.19 -10.15
C GLN A 28 -23.75 6.30 -10.91
N PRO A 29 -23.94 4.97 -10.94
CA PRO A 29 -23.06 4.11 -11.70
C PRO A 29 -23.06 4.61 -13.14
N ALA A 30 -21.88 4.88 -13.69
CA ALA A 30 -21.79 5.29 -15.09
C ALA A 30 -22.39 4.16 -15.93
N ASP A 31 -23.42 4.45 -16.72
CA ASP A 31 -24.14 3.47 -17.57
C ASP A 31 -23.24 2.78 -18.61
N THR A 32 -22.02 3.27 -18.81
CA THR A 32 -21.01 2.64 -19.64
C THR A 32 -20.16 1.66 -18.80
N PRO A 33 -20.15 0.36 -19.13
CA PRO A 33 -19.18 -0.57 -18.54
C PRO A 33 -17.78 -0.06 -18.86
N ARG A 34 -17.04 0.36 -17.83
CA ARG A 34 -15.63 0.73 -17.99
C ARG A 34 -14.87 -0.51 -18.45
N GLY A 35 -14.12 -0.38 -19.54
CA GLY A 35 -13.32 -1.48 -20.04
C GLY A 35 -12.31 -1.92 -18.98
N ILE A 36 -11.84 -3.18 -19.05
CA ILE A 36 -10.74 -3.68 -18.21
C ILE A 36 -9.50 -2.76 -18.30
N LEU A 37 -9.37 -2.01 -19.40
CA LEU A 37 -8.31 -1.04 -19.69
C LEU A 37 -8.58 0.40 -19.18
N ASP A 38 -9.76 0.72 -18.66
CA ASP A 38 -10.08 2.05 -18.07
C ASP A 38 -9.53 2.21 -16.64
N GLY A 39 -8.61 1.32 -16.23
CA GLY A 39 -8.04 1.24 -14.90
C GLY A 39 -6.58 1.72 -14.80
N ASN A 40 -6.04 1.65 -13.58
CA ASN A 40 -4.62 1.82 -13.26
C ASN A 40 -3.68 0.76 -13.87
N PHE A 41 -4.18 -0.02 -14.83
CA PHE A 41 -3.58 -1.26 -15.26
C PHE A 41 -2.62 -1.00 -16.42
N THR A 42 -1.36 -0.74 -16.11
CA THR A 42 -0.28 -0.63 -17.10
C THR A 42 0.59 -1.88 -17.08
N ILE A 43 1.32 -2.15 -18.16
CA ILE A 43 2.26 -3.27 -18.19
C ILE A 43 3.33 -3.14 -17.10
N TRP A 44 3.75 -1.91 -16.79
CA TRP A 44 4.69 -1.59 -15.71
C TRP A 44 4.14 -1.99 -14.34
N TRP A 45 2.86 -1.72 -14.11
CA TRP A 45 2.20 -2.12 -12.88
C TRP A 45 2.10 -3.64 -12.79
N LEU A 46 1.72 -4.31 -13.88
CA LEU A 46 1.62 -5.78 -13.91
C LEU A 46 2.97 -6.42 -13.61
N VAL A 47 4.03 -5.97 -14.29
CA VAL A 47 5.39 -6.45 -14.07
C VAL A 47 5.82 -6.22 -12.61
N GLY A 48 5.59 -5.02 -12.08
CA GLY A 48 5.86 -4.69 -10.68
C GLY A 48 5.10 -5.60 -9.71
N SER A 49 3.81 -5.85 -9.97
CA SER A 49 2.95 -6.70 -9.16
C SER A 49 3.41 -8.15 -9.18
N VAL A 50 3.80 -8.69 -10.35
CA VAL A 50 4.36 -10.05 -10.45
C VAL A 50 5.65 -10.15 -9.64
N PHE A 51 6.56 -9.18 -9.78
CA PHE A 51 7.82 -9.20 -9.03
C PHE A 51 7.60 -9.07 -7.52
N VAL A 52 6.72 -8.18 -7.06
CA VAL A 52 6.46 -8.01 -5.63
C VAL A 52 5.71 -9.20 -5.04
N LEU A 53 4.81 -9.84 -5.80
CA LEU A 53 4.14 -11.07 -5.37
C LEU A 53 5.14 -12.22 -5.28
N TRP A 54 5.99 -12.40 -6.28
CA TRP A 54 7.07 -13.38 -6.21
C TRP A 54 7.98 -13.12 -5.00
N PHE A 55 8.36 -11.87 -4.75
CA PHE A 55 9.17 -11.52 -3.59
C PHE A 55 8.45 -11.80 -2.27
N THR A 56 7.21 -11.33 -2.10
CA THR A 56 6.48 -11.47 -0.83
C THR A 56 6.03 -12.91 -0.56
N ILE A 57 5.45 -13.59 -1.55
CA ILE A 57 4.94 -14.96 -1.43
C ILE A 57 6.09 -15.97 -1.39
N TYR A 58 6.90 -16.03 -2.45
CA TYR A 58 7.87 -17.11 -2.58
C TYR A 58 9.07 -16.90 -1.65
N LYS A 59 9.69 -15.71 -1.70
CA LYS A 59 10.92 -15.44 -0.96
C LYS A 59 10.65 -15.02 0.48
N GLY A 60 9.72 -14.09 0.68
CA GLY A 60 9.32 -13.59 1.99
C GLY A 60 8.75 -14.70 2.85
N MET A 61 7.61 -15.27 2.46
CA MET A 61 6.99 -16.34 3.25
C MET A 61 7.86 -17.60 3.29
N GLY A 62 8.64 -17.90 2.25
CA GLY A 62 9.62 -19.00 2.28
C GLY A 62 10.67 -18.83 3.38
N VAL A 63 11.20 -17.62 3.57
CA VAL A 63 12.12 -17.32 4.69
C VAL A 63 11.38 -17.35 6.03
N LEU A 64 10.16 -16.79 6.10
CA LEU A 64 9.35 -16.75 7.33
C LEU A 64 9.03 -18.16 7.87
N PHE A 65 8.68 -19.08 6.99
CA PHE A 65 8.35 -20.47 7.33
C PHE A 65 9.57 -21.41 7.37
N GLY A 66 10.79 -20.88 7.20
CA GLY A 66 12.01 -21.69 7.24
C GLY A 66 12.20 -22.62 6.04
N LEU A 67 11.45 -22.42 4.95
CA LEU A 67 11.59 -23.17 3.69
C LEU A 67 12.76 -22.67 2.85
N LEU A 68 13.23 -21.45 3.08
CA LEU A 68 14.37 -20.83 2.39
C LEU A 68 15.36 -20.25 3.39
N PRO A 69 16.67 -20.34 3.09
CA PRO A 69 17.68 -19.76 3.96
C PRO A 69 17.59 -18.22 3.95
N PRO A 70 17.74 -17.58 5.12
CA PRO A 70 17.78 -16.14 5.20
C PRO A 70 19.00 -15.54 4.46
N PRO A 71 18.85 -14.47 3.67
CA PRO A 71 19.97 -13.87 2.92
C PRO A 71 21.12 -13.38 3.81
N SER A 72 20.81 -12.92 5.02
CA SER A 72 21.81 -12.43 5.98
C SER A 72 22.46 -13.53 6.83
N GLY A 73 22.06 -14.79 6.68
CA GLY A 73 22.49 -15.91 7.53
C GLY A 73 21.91 -15.93 8.95
N ASN A 74 21.40 -14.79 9.45
CA ASN A 74 20.77 -14.70 10.76
C ASN A 74 19.38 -15.38 10.79
N PRO A 75 18.96 -16.01 11.90
CA PRO A 75 17.62 -16.57 12.03
C PRO A 75 16.53 -15.48 11.90
N VAL A 76 15.30 -15.89 11.60
CA VAL A 76 14.14 -14.98 11.55
C VAL A 76 13.72 -14.64 12.97
N GLY A 77 14.00 -13.40 13.40
CA GLY A 77 13.51 -12.87 14.66
C GLY A 77 12.06 -12.39 14.57
N PRO A 78 11.39 -12.18 15.72
CA PRO A 78 9.99 -11.80 15.77
C PRO A 78 9.71 -10.44 15.12
N ILE A 79 10.62 -9.47 15.22
CA ILE A 79 10.40 -8.12 14.67
C ILE A 79 10.40 -8.19 13.14
N PHE A 80 11.37 -8.87 12.56
CA PHE A 80 11.44 -9.11 11.12
C PHE A 80 10.25 -9.93 10.62
N ALA A 81 9.80 -10.93 11.38
CA ALA A 81 8.62 -11.72 11.04
C ALA A 81 7.34 -10.86 10.95
N ILE A 82 7.13 -9.97 11.93
CA ILE A 82 6.00 -9.02 11.92
C ILE A 82 6.13 -8.06 10.74
N HIS A 83 7.31 -7.48 10.50
CA HIS A 83 7.56 -6.60 9.36
C HIS A 83 7.20 -7.29 8.04
N LEU A 84 7.69 -8.52 7.83
CA LEU A 84 7.51 -9.26 6.59
C LEU A 84 6.05 -9.65 6.35
N THR A 85 5.36 -10.09 7.41
CA THR A 85 3.93 -10.43 7.35
C THR A 85 3.09 -9.19 7.01
N THR A 86 3.34 -8.08 7.70
CA THR A 86 2.59 -6.84 7.50
C THR A 86 2.92 -6.15 6.18
N ALA A 87 4.16 -6.22 5.70
CA ALA A 87 4.56 -5.76 4.37
C ALA A 87 3.86 -6.55 3.26
N SER A 88 3.77 -7.88 3.43
CA SER A 88 3.09 -8.78 2.50
C SER A 88 1.59 -8.48 2.48
N LEU A 89 0.95 -8.37 3.65
CA LEU A 89 -0.46 -8.03 3.77
C LEU A 89 -0.78 -6.69 3.11
N PHE A 90 0.01 -5.65 3.40
CA PHE A 90 -0.15 -4.34 2.79
C PHE A 90 -0.07 -4.42 1.26
N THR A 91 0.96 -5.09 0.74
CA THR A 91 1.18 -5.25 -0.70
C THR A 91 0.03 -5.99 -1.37
N TRP A 92 -0.42 -7.10 -0.79
CA TRP A 92 -1.51 -7.90 -1.36
C TRP A 92 -2.83 -7.16 -1.35
N ILE A 93 -3.12 -6.37 -0.29
CA ILE A 93 -4.28 -5.48 -0.26
C ILE A 93 -4.19 -4.44 -1.37
N CYS A 94 -3.02 -3.81 -1.58
CA CYS A 94 -2.85 -2.84 -2.66
C CYS A 94 -3.13 -3.47 -4.02
N ILE A 95 -2.62 -4.68 -4.29
CA ILE A 95 -2.85 -5.40 -5.54
C ILE A 95 -4.34 -5.74 -5.70
N PHE A 96 -4.96 -6.30 -4.65
CA PHE A 96 -6.39 -6.61 -4.66
C PHE A 96 -7.23 -5.37 -4.95
N ASN A 97 -6.95 -4.24 -4.30
CA ASN A 97 -7.72 -3.00 -4.46
C ASN A 97 -7.55 -2.35 -5.84
N VAL A 98 -6.48 -2.66 -6.58
CA VAL A 98 -6.33 -2.27 -8.00
C VAL A 98 -7.22 -3.13 -8.90
N PHE A 99 -7.27 -4.44 -8.67
CA PHE A 99 -8.12 -5.36 -9.44
C PHE A 99 -9.61 -5.22 -9.08
N HIS A 100 -9.92 -4.91 -7.82
CA HIS A 100 -11.27 -4.83 -7.28
C HIS A 100 -11.58 -3.41 -6.82
N SER A 101 -11.88 -2.57 -7.80
CA SER A 101 -12.21 -1.17 -7.58
C SER A 101 -13.64 -1.00 -7.02
N PRO A 102 -13.93 0.10 -6.30
CA PRO A 102 -15.28 0.40 -5.82
C PRO A 102 -16.34 0.49 -6.93
N SER A 103 -15.93 0.76 -8.19
CA SER A 103 -16.85 0.79 -9.33
C SER A 103 -17.38 -0.58 -9.75
N HIS A 104 -16.83 -1.68 -9.22
CA HIS A 104 -17.36 -3.02 -9.48
C HIS A 104 -18.63 -3.35 -8.68
N GLY A 105 -19.13 -2.43 -7.85
CA GLY A 105 -20.40 -2.54 -7.15
C GLY A 105 -20.31 -2.29 -5.64
N ARG A 106 -21.48 -2.25 -4.99
CA ARG A 106 -21.61 -1.89 -3.56
C ARG A 106 -20.80 -2.80 -2.64
N TYR A 107 -20.75 -4.09 -2.94
CA TYR A 107 -19.95 -5.07 -2.19
C TYR A 107 -18.44 -4.72 -2.24
N TYR A 108 -17.88 -4.56 -3.45
CA TYR A 108 -16.47 -4.22 -3.63
C TYR A 108 -16.10 -2.87 -3.04
N ARG A 109 -17.02 -1.89 -3.08
CA ARG A 109 -16.83 -0.60 -2.38
C ARG A 109 -16.63 -0.79 -0.88
N SER A 110 -17.47 -1.58 -0.23
CA SER A 110 -17.34 -1.86 1.20
C SER A 110 -16.03 -2.59 1.52
N VAL A 111 -15.70 -3.63 0.74
CA VAL A 111 -14.45 -4.38 0.89
C VAL A 111 -13.24 -3.45 0.72
N HIS A 112 -13.21 -2.64 -0.33
CA HIS A 112 -12.11 -1.70 -0.60
C HIS A 112 -11.88 -0.71 0.55
N ILE A 113 -12.95 -0.22 1.18
CA ILE A 113 -12.87 0.67 2.35
C ILE A 113 -12.26 -0.06 3.55
N VAL A 114 -12.73 -1.27 3.86
CA VAL A 114 -12.20 -2.05 4.99
C VAL A 114 -10.73 -2.42 4.76
N LEU A 115 -10.42 -2.98 3.59
CA LEU A 115 -9.05 -3.33 3.21
C LEU A 115 -8.14 -2.10 3.22
N GLY A 116 -8.60 -0.95 2.70
CA GLY A 116 -7.83 0.29 2.72
C GLY A 116 -7.47 0.75 4.14
N ARG A 117 -8.38 0.61 5.11
CA ARG A 117 -8.09 0.91 6.53
C ARG A 117 -7.08 -0.07 7.12
N MET A 118 -7.20 -1.36 6.83
CA MET A 118 -6.23 -2.37 7.26
C MET A 118 -4.85 -2.13 6.66
N ALA A 119 -4.77 -1.72 5.39
CA ALA A 119 -3.53 -1.38 4.71
C ALA A 119 -2.81 -0.19 5.37
N MET A 120 -3.54 0.81 5.86
CA MET A 120 -2.94 1.93 6.61
C MET A 120 -2.26 1.44 7.90
N ILE A 121 -2.95 0.58 8.67
CA ILE A 121 -2.41 0.03 9.91
C ILE A 121 -1.22 -0.89 9.63
N ALA A 122 -1.38 -1.81 8.67
CA ALA A 122 -0.35 -2.76 8.27
C ALA A 122 0.90 -2.05 7.74
N GLY A 123 0.75 -1.00 6.93
CA GLY A 123 1.87 -0.23 6.41
C GLY A 123 2.66 0.50 7.50
N LEU A 124 1.98 1.13 8.47
CA LEU A 124 2.65 1.79 9.59
C LEU A 124 3.36 0.78 10.50
N LEU A 125 2.69 -0.31 10.85
CA LEU A 125 3.28 -1.37 11.67
C LEU A 125 4.49 -2.00 10.96
N SER A 126 4.36 -2.27 9.66
CA SER A 126 5.45 -2.76 8.82
C SER A 126 6.64 -1.80 8.81
N PHE A 127 6.40 -0.50 8.69
CA PHE A 127 7.47 0.49 8.72
C PHE A 127 8.23 0.47 10.06
N VAL A 128 7.52 0.53 11.20
CA VAL A 128 8.14 0.53 12.53
C VAL A 128 8.96 -0.74 12.74
N CYS A 129 8.39 -1.92 12.48
CA CYS A 129 9.11 -3.18 12.60
C CYS A 129 10.26 -3.28 11.59
N GLY A 130 10.12 -2.72 10.39
CA GLY A 130 11.17 -2.70 9.36
C GLY A 130 12.37 -1.86 9.77
N VAL A 131 12.15 -0.70 10.40
CA VAL A 131 13.20 0.12 10.99
C VAL A 131 13.88 -0.64 12.13
N LEU A 132 13.13 -1.21 13.07
CA LEU A 132 13.71 -1.98 14.17
C LEU A 132 14.50 -3.21 13.68
N ALA A 133 14.01 -3.91 12.64
CA ALA A 133 14.71 -5.03 12.05
C ALA A 133 16.01 -4.60 11.34
N ALA A 134 15.99 -3.45 10.65
CA ALA A 134 17.14 -2.92 9.95
C ALA A 134 18.23 -2.43 10.92
N TRP A 135 17.86 -1.70 11.96
CA TRP A 135 18.83 -1.05 12.85
C TRP A 135 19.24 -1.91 14.05
N TRP A 136 18.37 -2.81 14.52
CA TRP A 136 18.59 -3.56 15.77
C TRP A 136 18.68 -5.07 15.58
N GLU A 137 17.68 -5.70 14.96
CA GLU A 137 17.54 -7.16 15.03
C GLU A 137 18.44 -7.90 14.04
N ARG A 138 18.55 -7.41 12.79
CA ARG A 138 19.01 -8.26 11.68
C ARG A 138 20.07 -7.65 10.78
N TYR A 139 20.01 -6.35 10.51
CA TYR A 139 20.87 -5.68 9.53
C TYR A 139 21.73 -4.55 10.14
N ASN A 140 21.99 -4.61 11.44
CA ASN A 140 22.73 -3.57 12.18
C ASN A 140 24.14 -3.29 11.62
N ASN A 141 24.76 -4.26 10.95
CA ASN A 141 26.09 -4.12 10.32
C ASN A 141 26.04 -3.62 8.85
N ASN A 142 24.86 -3.39 8.27
CA ASN A 142 24.71 -2.89 6.90
C ASN A 142 24.08 -1.49 6.89
N LEU A 143 24.89 -0.49 7.21
CA LEU A 143 24.45 0.92 7.29
C LEU A 143 23.78 1.43 5.99
N PRO A 144 24.32 1.20 4.77
CA PRO A 144 23.65 1.64 3.55
C PRO A 144 22.25 1.04 3.37
N PHE A 145 22.07 -0.24 3.71
CA PHE A 145 20.76 -0.89 3.65
C PHE A 145 19.79 -0.27 4.66
N SER A 146 20.22 -0.07 5.90
CA SER A 146 19.35 0.46 6.96
C SER A 146 18.88 1.89 6.67
N ILE A 147 19.76 2.75 6.15
CA ILE A 147 19.39 4.10 5.70
C ILE A 147 18.39 4.02 4.54
N GLY A 148 18.70 3.23 3.51
CA GLY A 148 17.84 3.10 2.32
C GLY A 148 16.44 2.56 2.68
N ASN A 149 16.38 1.54 3.53
CA ASN A 149 15.12 0.96 3.98
C ASN A 149 14.29 1.94 4.82
N THR A 150 14.92 2.69 5.73
CA THR A 150 14.23 3.72 6.52
C THR A 150 13.69 4.83 5.61
N PHE A 151 14.48 5.33 4.66
CA PHE A 151 14.03 6.36 3.74
C PHE A 151 12.85 5.89 2.87
N GLY A 152 12.94 4.68 2.31
CA GLY A 152 11.84 4.05 1.56
C GLY A 152 10.57 3.90 2.41
N GLY A 153 10.73 3.47 3.67
CA GLY A 153 9.63 3.36 4.62
C GLY A 153 8.96 4.70 4.97
N VAL A 154 9.74 5.76 5.16
CA VAL A 154 9.21 7.12 5.38
C VAL A 154 8.41 7.59 4.16
N MET A 155 8.94 7.39 2.94
CA MET A 155 8.21 7.73 1.71
C MET A 155 6.91 6.91 1.58
N GLN A 156 6.93 5.63 1.93
CA GLN A 156 5.75 4.77 1.94
C GLN A 156 4.68 5.33 2.88
N VAL A 157 5.02 5.59 4.15
CA VAL A 157 4.09 6.13 5.15
C VAL A 157 3.60 7.53 4.74
N GLY A 158 4.48 8.38 4.21
CA GLY A 158 4.10 9.68 3.66
C GLY A 158 3.07 9.59 2.54
N GLY A 159 3.27 8.68 1.57
CA GLY A 159 2.31 8.43 0.49
C GLY A 159 0.99 7.83 0.97
N GLN A 160 1.01 7.00 2.02
CA GLN A 160 -0.19 6.48 2.65
C GLN A 160 -1.01 7.61 3.30
N LEU A 161 -0.36 8.47 4.10
CA LEU A 161 -1.01 9.61 4.76
C LEU A 161 -1.54 10.63 3.76
N LEU A 162 -0.78 10.93 2.70
CA LEU A 162 -1.22 11.81 1.62
C LEU A 162 -2.44 11.23 0.89
N GLY A 163 -2.43 9.94 0.58
CA GLY A 163 -3.57 9.26 -0.04
C GLY A 163 -4.82 9.28 0.85
N TRP A 164 -4.65 9.10 2.15
CA TRP A 164 -5.73 9.20 3.14
C TRP A 164 -6.28 10.63 3.25
N TYR A 165 -5.41 11.64 3.21
CA TYR A 165 -5.80 13.04 3.23
C TYR A 165 -6.58 13.43 1.96
N GLN A 166 -6.13 13.00 0.78
CA GLN A 166 -6.79 13.29 -0.49
C GLN A 166 -8.18 12.67 -0.59
N ILE A 167 -8.38 11.44 -0.11
CA ILE A 167 -9.71 10.81 -0.14
C ILE A 167 -10.70 11.54 0.79
N ARG A 168 -10.24 12.10 1.92
CA ARG A 168 -11.05 12.95 2.81
C ARG A 168 -11.45 14.27 2.15
N ARG A 169 -10.62 14.78 1.23
CA ARG A 169 -10.93 15.93 0.39
C ARG A 169 -11.77 15.60 -0.84
N LYS A 170 -12.24 14.36 -0.97
CA LYS A 170 -12.96 13.85 -2.15
C LYS A 170 -12.13 13.96 -3.45
N ASP A 171 -10.80 14.06 -3.35
CA ASP A 171 -9.89 14.11 -4.50
C ASP A 171 -9.41 12.70 -4.88
N VAL A 172 -10.19 12.04 -5.73
CA VAL A 172 -9.91 10.67 -6.21
C VAL A 172 -8.66 10.65 -7.09
N LYS A 173 -8.40 11.71 -7.88
CA LYS A 173 -7.24 11.78 -8.76
C LYS A 173 -5.96 11.91 -7.95
N GLY A 174 -5.94 12.79 -6.96
CA GLY A 174 -4.84 12.89 -6.01
C GLY A 174 -4.58 11.54 -5.34
N HIS A 175 -5.63 10.93 -4.77
CA HIS A 175 -5.53 9.64 -4.10
C HIS A 175 -4.89 8.56 -4.99
N LYS A 176 -5.35 8.47 -6.25
CA LYS A 176 -4.80 7.57 -7.28
C LYS A 176 -3.30 7.78 -7.46
N ILE A 177 -2.85 9.02 -7.62
CA ILE A 177 -1.43 9.36 -7.77
C ILE A 177 -0.64 8.97 -6.53
N SER A 178 -1.15 9.28 -5.33
CA SER A 178 -0.46 8.94 -4.09
C SER A 178 -0.27 7.43 -3.93
N MET A 179 -1.28 6.62 -4.28
CA MET A 179 -1.16 5.16 -4.24
C MET A 179 -0.16 4.62 -5.27
N ILE A 180 -0.10 5.20 -6.47
CA ILE A 180 0.90 4.85 -7.49
C ILE A 180 2.31 5.15 -6.96
N LEU A 181 2.52 6.32 -6.35
CA LEU A 181 3.81 6.70 -5.77
C LEU A 181 4.20 5.74 -4.64
N THR A 182 3.27 5.42 -3.73
CA THR A 182 3.50 4.43 -2.67
C THR A 182 3.90 3.07 -3.23
N PHE A 183 3.25 2.60 -4.28
CA PHE A 183 3.57 1.31 -4.90
C PHE A 183 4.97 1.31 -5.54
N TYR A 184 5.25 2.25 -6.44
CA TYR A 184 6.51 2.25 -7.18
C TYR A 184 7.71 2.64 -6.33
N TYR A 185 7.57 3.58 -5.41
CA TYR A 185 8.68 4.10 -4.64
C TYR A 185 8.77 3.51 -3.24
N GLY A 186 7.65 3.17 -2.61
CA GLY A 186 7.62 2.52 -1.29
C GLY A 186 7.87 1.01 -1.39
N CYS A 187 7.07 0.30 -2.18
CA CYS A 187 7.10 -1.17 -2.21
C CYS A 187 8.18 -1.74 -3.12
N LEU A 188 8.40 -1.16 -4.30
CA LEU A 188 9.30 -1.76 -5.29
C LEU A 188 10.78 -1.41 -5.07
N ILE A 189 11.14 -0.24 -4.54
CA ILE A 189 12.56 0.12 -4.32
C ILE A 189 13.29 -0.89 -3.40
N PRO A 190 12.75 -1.27 -2.22
CA PRO A 190 13.40 -2.27 -1.37
C PRO A 190 13.58 -3.63 -2.04
N MET A 191 12.67 -3.98 -2.96
CA MET A 191 12.79 -5.20 -3.75
C MET A 191 13.96 -5.09 -4.75
N TRP A 192 14.13 -3.95 -5.43
CA TRP A 192 15.25 -3.73 -6.35
C TRP A 192 16.61 -3.85 -5.68
N THR A 193 16.76 -3.33 -4.45
CA THR A 193 18.04 -3.44 -3.71
C THR A 193 18.36 -4.87 -3.28
N ARG A 194 17.34 -5.73 -3.14
CA ARG A 194 17.49 -7.15 -2.82
C ARG A 194 17.51 -8.06 -4.05
N PHE A 195 17.21 -7.53 -5.24
CA PHE A 195 17.08 -8.32 -6.47
C PHE A 195 18.30 -9.24 -6.73
N PRO A 196 19.57 -8.80 -6.66
CA PRO A 196 20.69 -9.70 -6.93
C PRO A 196 20.82 -10.82 -5.91
N MET A 197 20.56 -10.56 -4.63
CA MET A 197 20.64 -11.60 -3.59
C MET A 197 19.56 -12.66 -3.78
N VAL A 198 18.38 -12.21 -4.20
CA VAL A 198 17.17 -13.02 -4.21
C VAL A 198 17.02 -13.79 -5.52
N VAL A 199 17.39 -13.19 -6.65
CA VAL A 199 17.30 -13.78 -8.00
C VAL A 199 18.60 -14.49 -8.38
N LEU A 200 19.75 -13.84 -8.17
CA LEU A 200 21.06 -14.37 -8.59
C LEU A 200 21.74 -15.19 -7.48
N GLY A 201 21.17 -15.23 -6.28
CA GLY A 201 21.71 -16.00 -5.16
C GLY A 201 22.98 -15.40 -4.55
N TYR A 202 23.31 -14.15 -4.89
CA TYR A 202 24.49 -13.50 -4.31
C TYR A 202 24.34 -13.32 -2.81
N ARG A 203 25.44 -13.57 -2.08
CA ARG A 203 25.50 -13.21 -0.67
C ARG A 203 25.71 -11.71 -0.54
N GLU A 204 25.24 -11.14 0.55
CA GLU A 204 25.38 -9.70 0.82
C GLU A 204 26.85 -9.24 0.79
N ALA A 205 27.78 -10.10 1.22
CA ALA A 205 29.22 -9.85 1.17
C ALA A 205 29.83 -9.83 -0.25
N GLU A 206 29.14 -10.42 -1.24
CA GLU A 206 29.61 -10.49 -2.63
C GLU A 206 29.20 -9.25 -3.44
N ILE A 207 28.24 -8.47 -2.91
CA ILE A 207 27.71 -7.29 -3.59
C ILE A 207 28.63 -6.10 -3.32
N LYS A 208 29.28 -5.62 -4.38
CA LYS A 208 30.12 -4.42 -4.31
C LYS A 208 29.28 -3.21 -3.86
N PRO A 209 29.79 -2.31 -2.99
CA PRO A 209 29.01 -1.20 -2.43
C PRO A 209 28.30 -0.30 -3.47
N TRP A 210 28.90 -0.11 -4.65
CA TRP A 210 28.35 0.71 -5.73
C TRP A 210 27.15 0.06 -6.46
N VAL A 211 26.91 -1.23 -6.28
CA VAL A 211 25.76 -1.92 -6.90
C VAL A 211 24.45 -1.45 -6.28
N ASN A 212 24.41 -1.22 -4.97
CA ASN A 212 23.21 -0.74 -4.27
C ASN A 212 22.64 0.57 -4.84
N PRO A 213 23.41 1.66 -4.99
CA PRO A 213 22.89 2.88 -5.61
C PRO A 213 22.45 2.67 -7.06
N MET A 214 23.10 1.78 -7.84
CA MET A 214 22.64 1.45 -9.19
C MET A 214 21.29 0.72 -9.20
N LEU A 215 21.05 -0.17 -8.26
CA LEU A 215 19.75 -0.84 -8.11
C LEU A 215 18.65 0.13 -7.69
N VAL A 216 18.96 1.04 -6.75
CA VAL A 216 18.03 2.12 -6.37
C VAL A 216 17.71 2.99 -7.58
N ALA A 217 18.73 3.43 -8.34
CA ALA A 217 18.54 4.21 -9.57
C ALA A 217 17.69 3.46 -10.61
N SER A 218 17.92 2.15 -10.79
CA SER A 218 17.12 1.30 -11.68
C SER A 218 15.66 1.24 -11.24
N GLY A 219 15.41 1.06 -9.93
CA GLY A 219 14.07 1.09 -9.35
C GLY A 219 13.37 2.44 -9.51
N LEU A 220 14.11 3.55 -9.37
CA LEU A 220 13.59 4.89 -9.61
C LEU A 220 13.21 5.12 -11.09
N ILE A 221 14.06 4.67 -12.02
CA ILE A 221 13.77 4.75 -13.46
C ILE A 221 12.53 3.92 -13.80
N PHE A 222 12.46 2.68 -13.32
CA PHE A 222 11.29 1.81 -13.50
C PHE A 222 10.03 2.45 -12.94
N GLY A 223 10.10 2.98 -11.72
CA GLY A 223 9.00 3.69 -11.07
C GLY A 223 8.54 4.91 -11.84
N GLN A 224 9.47 5.69 -12.39
CA GLN A 224 9.16 6.89 -13.17
C GLN A 224 8.51 6.55 -14.52
N LEU A 225 8.97 5.49 -15.20
CA LEU A 225 8.34 4.99 -16.43
C LEU A 225 6.92 4.50 -16.15
N GLY A 226 6.76 3.68 -15.10
CA GLY A 226 5.45 3.18 -14.68
C GLY A 226 4.47 4.28 -14.25
N LEU A 227 4.95 5.29 -13.53
CA LEU A 227 4.16 6.47 -13.16
C LEU A 227 3.72 7.26 -14.40
N ARG A 228 4.63 7.52 -15.34
CA ARG A 228 4.32 8.25 -16.58
C ARG A 228 3.29 7.49 -17.43
N ALA A 229 3.47 6.18 -17.59
CA ALA A 229 2.50 5.35 -18.31
C ALA A 229 1.12 5.39 -17.63
N ALA A 230 1.08 5.26 -16.30
CA ALA A 230 -0.18 5.28 -15.53
C ALA A 230 -0.90 6.64 -15.58
N LEU A 231 -0.14 7.75 -15.57
CA LEU A 231 -0.71 9.10 -15.71
C LEU A 231 -1.22 9.39 -17.12
N ALA A 232 -0.58 8.82 -18.14
CA ALA A 232 -0.97 8.96 -19.53
C ALA A 232 -2.09 7.99 -19.96
N ASN A 233 -2.58 7.13 -19.05
CA ASN A 233 -3.47 6.00 -19.35
C ASN A 233 -2.96 5.17 -20.54
N ARG A 234 -1.63 4.95 -20.62
CA ARG A 234 -1.00 4.15 -21.67
C ARG A 234 -0.73 2.75 -21.16
N TRP A 235 -0.90 1.78 -22.05
CA TRP A 235 -0.55 0.39 -21.78
C TRP A 235 0.95 0.21 -21.53
N ILE A 236 1.78 0.90 -22.33
CA ILE A 236 3.26 0.88 -22.32
C ILE A 236 3.78 2.28 -22.06
#